data_AF-A0A5E7CWH1-F1
#
_entry.id   AF-A0A5E7CWH1-F1
#
_cell.length_a   1.000
_cell.length_b   1.000
_cell.length_c   1.000
_cell.angle_alpha   90.00
_cell.angle_beta   90.00
_cell.angle_gamma   90.00
#
_symmetry.space_group_name_H-M   'P 1'
#
loop_
_entity.id
_entity.type
_entity.pdbx_description
1 polymer ?
#
loop_
_entity_poly.entity_id
_entity_poly.type
_entity_poly.pdbx_seq_one_letter_code
_entity_poly.pdbx_strand_id
1 'polypeptide(L)'
;MNARIKINAFTSTTDLRFFIFILAAVGQSWILAHWVARILYNNATPLQILNTSMGCVISTLAISVLLYLNHAAIVIKKEKLEAFDGKDIQLETYLSDLSQKMGILPPRLYVSPRSRHQNAKVFGVGKRKILKLDLGLVLIRRRNPESFDAIIKHELSHIKNQDISKGIFARYLFLVTLTLTIPLMLINCGIFLNNLSDAIPKLQELSMTANSLSYDIKLITYNIYAFFRSLLPFLPLQILMLAEYAAMIRSREHYADWRASVEGASSALALLFSRTVNHDKEGFLRRTFRKHPTFSQRLNFLSNPGATVLKTSYAEVFLVSMIGYTSLVASRQVVSLLSENGITDADVRQINTGEAQFDSYLALILMFLLLIAYLSSWSGIIQRFSVHEWLSKTSMFKSCLRVLAIGIVVCIGFIAGELFWPTTMERHLSLLGLYRKLEKPVQLALCMLVAFYTAFFLMRFALPRSDGEKPPRITFFIIIIAALIQLTISFTITDLLFFDPEKINVNSLGGSDPNSEVNSAQLLIILSAWLIMYTLLAWILVYISTLRRHKTSKNKRDLRWLIETNSDHKT
;
A
#
# COMPACT_ATOMS: atom_id res chain seq x y z
N MET A 1 -16.19 -18.98 24.89
CA MET A 1 -14.83 -18.39 24.89
C MET A 1 -14.67 -17.38 23.74
N ASN A 2 -15.63 -16.44 23.62
CA ASN A 2 -15.64 -15.40 22.58
C ASN A 2 -14.92 -14.16 23.12
N ALA A 3 -13.59 -14.21 23.21
CA ALA A 3 -12.84 -12.98 23.36
C ALA A 3 -13.17 -12.11 22.15
N ARG A 4 -14.05 -11.12 22.35
CA ARG A 4 -14.35 -10.06 21.38
C ARG A 4 -13.06 -9.26 21.21
N ILE A 5 -12.13 -9.79 20.43
CA ILE A 5 -10.98 -9.03 19.95
C ILE A 5 -11.60 -7.79 19.33
N LYS A 6 -11.29 -6.62 19.89
CA LYS A 6 -11.71 -5.36 19.31
C LYS A 6 -10.98 -5.26 17.98
N ILE A 7 -11.60 -5.72 16.91
CA ILE A 7 -11.04 -5.68 15.54
C ILE A 7 -10.66 -4.22 15.19
N ASN A 8 -11.39 -3.24 15.75
CA ASN A 8 -11.10 -1.81 15.63
C ASN A 8 -9.77 -1.36 16.28
N ALA A 9 -9.07 -2.22 17.04
CA ALA A 9 -7.78 -1.88 17.65
C ALA A 9 -6.61 -1.96 16.66
N PHE A 10 -6.83 -2.56 15.49
CA PHE A 10 -5.83 -2.72 14.44
C PHE A 10 -6.21 -1.87 13.24
N THR A 11 -5.20 -1.44 12.48
CA THR A 11 -5.40 -0.77 11.20
C THR A 11 -6.26 -1.67 10.31
N SER A 12 -7.41 -1.16 9.85
CA SER A 12 -8.28 -1.98 9.01
C SER A 12 -7.56 -2.31 7.70
N THR A 13 -7.79 -3.50 7.16
CA THR A 13 -7.24 -3.92 5.85
C THR A 13 -7.62 -2.92 4.76
N THR A 14 -8.81 -2.32 4.87
CA THR A 14 -9.26 -1.27 3.96
C THR A 14 -8.39 -0.03 4.06
N ASP A 15 -8.02 0.42 5.27
CA ASP A 15 -7.17 1.60 5.46
C ASP A 15 -5.77 1.35 4.91
N LEU A 16 -5.16 0.21 5.28
CA LEU A 16 -3.86 -0.18 4.78
C LEU A 16 -3.84 -0.19 3.24
N ARG A 17 -4.78 -0.90 2.60
CA ARG A 17 -4.88 -0.96 1.14
C ARG A 17 -5.14 0.40 0.51
N PHE A 18 -5.93 1.26 1.16
CA PHE A 18 -6.17 2.62 0.69
C PHE A 18 -4.89 3.46 0.70
N PHE A 19 -4.06 3.36 1.74
CA PHE A 19 -2.76 4.04 1.77
C PHE A 19 -1.80 3.51 0.71
N ILE A 20 -1.70 2.19 0.55
CA ILE A 20 -0.90 1.54 -0.50
C ILE A 20 -1.36 2.03 -1.88
N PHE A 21 -2.67 2.14 -2.09
CA PHE A 21 -3.26 2.60 -3.33
C PHE A 21 -2.92 4.07 -3.63
N ILE A 22 -2.95 4.95 -2.62
CA ILE A 22 -2.52 6.35 -2.77
C ILE A 22 -1.04 6.40 -3.14
N LEU A 23 -0.20 5.66 -2.44
CA LEU A 23 1.24 5.61 -2.72
C LEU A 23 1.54 5.12 -4.14
N ALA A 24 0.84 4.09 -4.60
CA ALA A 24 0.95 3.59 -5.96
C ALA A 24 0.60 4.66 -7.00
N ALA A 25 -0.49 5.40 -6.76
CA ALA A 25 -0.93 6.48 -7.66
C ALA A 25 0.06 7.65 -7.70
N VAL A 26 0.64 8.04 -6.56
CA VAL A 26 1.67 9.09 -6.48
C VAL A 26 2.94 8.62 -7.19
N GLY A 27 3.40 7.39 -6.93
CA GLY A 27 4.55 6.80 -7.62
C GLY A 27 4.35 6.74 -9.13
N GLN A 28 3.16 6.33 -9.61
CA GLN A 28 2.83 6.32 -11.03
C GLN A 28 2.85 7.74 -11.63
N SER A 29 2.28 8.71 -10.93
CA SER A 29 2.25 10.12 -11.38
C SER A 29 3.67 10.70 -11.47
N TRP A 30 4.55 10.33 -10.54
CA TRP A 30 5.97 10.72 -10.58
C TRP A 30 6.71 10.12 -11.78
N ILE A 31 6.54 8.81 -12.01
CA ILE A 31 7.12 8.12 -13.17
C ILE A 31 6.63 8.75 -14.46
N LEU A 32 5.32 9.00 -14.56
CA LEU A 32 4.69 9.65 -15.72
C LEU A 32 5.32 11.00 -16.01
N ALA A 33 5.49 11.81 -14.98
CA ALA A 33 6.04 13.15 -15.11
C ALA A 33 7.52 13.18 -15.49
N HIS A 34 8.31 12.23 -14.98
CA HIS A 34 9.70 12.07 -15.40
C HIS A 34 9.79 11.81 -16.91
N TRP A 35 8.89 10.98 -17.43
CA TRP A 35 8.79 10.73 -18.87
C TRP A 35 8.34 11.97 -19.64
N VAL A 36 7.28 12.65 -19.18
CA VAL A 36 6.78 13.88 -19.82
C VAL A 36 7.86 14.97 -19.85
N ALA A 37 8.58 15.17 -18.75
CA ALA A 37 9.67 16.14 -18.68
C ALA A 37 10.74 15.87 -19.74
N ARG A 38 11.10 14.61 -19.97
CA ARG A 38 12.10 14.26 -21.01
C ARG A 38 11.59 14.45 -22.42
N ILE A 39 10.31 14.22 -22.67
CA ILE A 39 9.70 14.46 -23.98
C ILE A 39 9.64 15.97 -24.27
N LEU A 40 9.30 16.78 -23.25
CA LEU A 40 9.18 18.24 -23.39
C LEU A 40 10.55 18.93 -23.42
N TYR A 41 11.53 18.40 -22.70
CA TYR A 41 12.85 18.98 -22.54
C TYR A 41 13.93 17.97 -22.95
N ASN A 42 14.48 18.13 -24.16
CA ASN A 42 15.55 17.26 -24.69
C ASN A 42 16.75 17.10 -23.72
N ASN A 43 17.02 18.14 -22.91
CA ASN A 43 18.01 18.14 -21.84
C ASN A 43 17.38 18.63 -20.52
N ALA A 44 16.31 17.95 -20.09
CA ALA A 44 15.62 18.29 -18.85
C ALA A 44 16.60 18.41 -17.68
N THR A 45 16.71 19.60 -17.08
CA THR A 45 17.47 19.77 -15.86
C THR A 45 16.82 18.96 -14.74
N PRO A 46 17.57 18.49 -13.74
CA PRO A 46 17.00 17.83 -12.57
C PRO A 46 15.86 18.63 -11.91
N LEU A 47 15.94 19.97 -11.88
CA LEU A 47 14.89 20.85 -11.36
C LEU A 47 13.61 20.81 -12.22
N GLN A 48 13.73 20.85 -13.55
CA GLN A 48 12.58 20.72 -14.45
C GLN A 48 11.88 19.37 -14.29
N ILE A 49 12.65 18.29 -14.10
CA ILE A 49 12.10 16.95 -13.82
C ILE A 49 11.32 16.96 -12.50
N LEU A 50 11.88 17.57 -11.45
CA LEU A 50 11.24 17.67 -10.14
C LEU A 50 9.92 18.45 -10.21
N ASN A 51 9.96 19.65 -10.81
CA ASN A 51 8.78 20.52 -10.91
C ASN A 51 7.67 19.89 -11.75
N THR A 52 8.03 19.24 -12.85
CA THR A 52 7.06 18.48 -13.67
C THR A 52 6.47 17.32 -12.85
N SER A 53 7.29 16.61 -12.07
CA SER A 53 6.86 15.52 -11.18
C SER A 53 5.86 15.97 -10.13
N MET A 54 6.14 17.08 -9.47
CA MET A 54 5.25 17.64 -8.47
C MET A 54 3.96 18.16 -9.10
N GLY A 55 4.05 18.86 -10.22
CA GLY A 55 2.89 19.34 -10.97
C GLY A 55 1.95 18.19 -11.37
N CYS A 56 2.47 17.07 -11.86
CA CYS A 56 1.68 15.88 -12.18
C CYS A 56 1.04 15.24 -10.94
N VAL A 57 1.78 15.07 -9.84
CA VAL A 57 1.25 14.49 -8.59
C VAL A 57 0.11 15.37 -8.05
N ILE A 58 0.33 16.68 -7.97
CA ILE A 58 -0.67 17.66 -7.48
C ILE A 58 -1.90 17.64 -8.39
N SER A 59 -1.71 17.67 -9.70
CA SER A 59 -2.82 17.66 -10.67
C SER A 59 -3.65 16.37 -10.56
N THR A 60 -2.99 15.21 -10.49
CA THR A 60 -3.67 13.91 -10.29
C THR A 60 -4.53 13.92 -9.03
N LEU A 61 -3.97 14.37 -7.90
CA LEU A 61 -4.69 14.43 -6.63
C LEU A 61 -5.82 15.44 -6.67
N ALA A 62 -5.59 16.65 -7.18
CA ALA A 62 -6.57 17.72 -7.28
C ALA A 62 -7.77 17.30 -8.13
N ILE A 63 -7.55 16.76 -9.34
CA ILE A 63 -8.61 16.28 -10.22
C ILE A 63 -9.39 15.14 -9.54
N SER A 64 -8.68 14.21 -8.88
CA SER A 64 -9.32 13.11 -8.14
C SER A 64 -10.20 13.61 -7.00
N VAL A 65 -9.76 14.62 -6.25
CA VAL A 65 -10.54 15.27 -5.19
C VAL A 65 -11.76 15.97 -5.78
N LEU A 66 -11.62 16.73 -6.87
CA LEU A 66 -12.75 17.41 -7.52
C LEU A 66 -13.81 16.40 -7.98
N LEU A 67 -13.41 15.30 -8.61
CA LEU A 67 -14.34 14.24 -9.03
C LEU A 67 -14.99 13.53 -7.83
N TYR A 68 -14.22 13.30 -6.76
CA TYR A 68 -14.73 12.74 -5.51
C TYR A 68 -15.80 13.63 -4.87
N LEU A 69 -15.56 14.95 -4.77
CA LEU A 69 -16.50 15.92 -4.21
C LEU A 69 -17.80 15.98 -5.03
N ASN A 70 -17.69 15.85 -6.35
CA ASN A 70 -18.83 15.86 -7.27
C ASN A 70 -19.53 14.49 -7.42
N HIS A 71 -19.02 13.43 -6.80
CA HIS A 71 -19.51 12.06 -6.99
C HIS A 71 -21.01 11.92 -6.76
N ALA A 72 -21.52 12.51 -5.67
CA ALA A 72 -22.92 12.40 -5.31
C ALA A 72 -23.83 13.02 -6.38
N ALA A 73 -23.49 14.22 -6.86
CA ALA A 73 -24.23 14.88 -7.93
C ALA A 73 -24.20 14.07 -9.23
N ILE A 74 -23.03 13.51 -9.58
CA ILE A 74 -22.86 12.65 -10.76
C ILE A 74 -23.78 11.42 -10.67
N VAL A 75 -23.81 10.73 -9.52
CA VAL A 75 -24.64 9.54 -9.32
C VAL A 75 -26.13 9.88 -9.35
N ILE A 76 -26.56 10.94 -8.66
CA ILE A 76 -27.96 11.38 -8.65
C ILE A 76 -28.44 11.69 -10.08
N LYS A 77 -27.65 12.48 -10.83
CA LYS A 77 -27.98 12.85 -12.21
C LYS A 77 -28.01 11.63 -13.14
N LYS A 78 -26.98 10.77 -13.06
CA LYS A 78 -26.84 9.61 -13.96
C LYS A 78 -27.93 8.56 -13.72
N GLU A 79 -28.26 8.30 -12.45
CA GLU A 79 -29.25 7.28 -12.08
C GLU A 79 -30.68 7.85 -11.95
N LYS A 80 -30.87 9.16 -12.20
CA LYS A 80 -32.15 9.88 -12.08
C LYS A 80 -32.82 9.61 -10.73
N LEU A 81 -32.07 9.76 -9.65
CA LEU A 81 -32.54 9.46 -8.30
C LEU A 81 -33.52 10.53 -7.83
N GLU A 82 -34.62 10.10 -7.24
CA GLU A 82 -35.61 10.98 -6.62
C GLU A 82 -35.40 11.01 -5.11
N ALA A 83 -35.50 12.20 -4.51
CA ALA A 83 -35.51 12.31 -3.05
C ALA A 83 -36.73 11.56 -2.50
N PHE A 84 -36.52 10.82 -1.42
CA PHE A 84 -37.60 10.18 -0.69
C PHE A 84 -38.15 11.22 0.29
N ASP A 85 -39.05 12.08 -0.22
CA ASP A 85 -39.59 13.21 0.54
C ASP A 85 -40.97 12.84 1.08
N GLY A 86 -41.02 12.22 2.26
CA GLY A 86 -42.25 11.99 3.03
C GLY A 86 -43.22 10.95 2.45
N LYS A 87 -42.84 10.23 1.38
CA LYS A 87 -43.71 9.24 0.71
C LYS A 87 -44.03 8.03 1.59
N ASP A 88 -43.12 7.63 2.49
CA ASP A 88 -43.33 6.57 3.50
C ASP A 88 -42.66 6.99 4.82
N ILE A 89 -43.39 7.75 5.63
CA ILE A 89 -42.93 8.26 6.94
C ILE A 89 -42.50 7.11 7.85
N GLN A 90 -43.14 5.93 7.76
CA GLN A 90 -42.79 4.78 8.59
C GLN A 90 -41.40 4.25 8.22
N LEU A 91 -41.08 4.18 6.93
CA LEU A 91 -39.76 3.74 6.47
C LEU A 91 -38.67 4.75 6.86
N GLU A 92 -38.92 6.04 6.69
CA GLU A 92 -37.99 7.10 7.12
C GLU A 92 -37.70 7.02 8.62
N THR A 93 -38.75 6.91 9.44
CA THR A 93 -38.63 6.77 10.90
C THR A 93 -37.84 5.52 11.26
N TYR A 94 -38.19 4.37 10.66
CA TYR A 94 -37.47 3.11 10.87
C TYR A 94 -35.97 3.22 10.54
N LEU A 95 -35.61 3.83 9.41
CA LEU A 95 -34.22 3.98 9.00
C LEU A 95 -33.46 4.99 9.86
N SER A 96 -34.14 6.04 10.33
CA SER A 96 -33.60 6.99 11.30
C SER A 96 -33.28 6.28 12.63
N ASP A 97 -34.23 5.52 13.16
CA ASP A 97 -34.07 4.76 14.41
C ASP A 97 -32.94 3.73 14.29
N LEU A 98 -32.88 3.01 13.17
CA LEU A 98 -31.82 2.04 12.91
C LEU A 98 -30.44 2.72 12.82
N SER A 99 -30.36 3.87 12.16
CA SER A 99 -29.14 4.69 12.08
C SER A 99 -28.70 5.16 13.46
N GLN A 100 -29.63 5.63 14.29
CA GLN A 100 -29.37 6.04 15.66
C GLN A 100 -28.89 4.87 16.53
N LYS A 101 -29.50 3.69 16.42
CA LYS A 101 -29.07 2.46 17.11
C LYS A 101 -27.64 2.06 16.74
N MET A 102 -27.27 2.21 15.46
CA MET A 102 -25.89 1.99 14.99
C MET A 102 -24.94 3.15 15.35
N GLY A 103 -25.44 4.24 15.93
CA GLY A 103 -24.67 5.43 16.29
C GLY A 103 -24.08 6.13 15.07
N ILE A 104 -24.86 6.31 14.01
CA ILE A 104 -24.53 7.11 12.83
C ILE A 104 -25.62 8.16 12.60
N LEU A 105 -25.24 9.25 11.92
CA LEU A 105 -26.21 10.24 11.46
C LEU A 105 -27.11 9.61 10.37
N PRO A 106 -28.44 9.79 10.43
CA PRO A 106 -29.35 9.30 9.40
C PRO A 106 -28.94 9.80 8.01
N PRO A 107 -28.73 8.91 7.02
CA PRO A 107 -28.43 9.32 5.66
C PRO A 107 -29.66 9.90 4.96
N ARG A 108 -29.45 10.78 3.98
CA ARG A 108 -30.54 11.24 3.11
C ARG A 108 -31.02 10.08 2.25
N LEU A 109 -32.33 9.91 2.17
CA LEU A 109 -32.94 8.81 1.43
C LEU A 109 -33.23 9.22 -0.01
N TYR A 110 -32.84 8.36 -0.94
CA TYR A 110 -33.18 8.48 -2.35
C TYR A 110 -33.72 7.15 -2.85
N VAL A 111 -34.65 7.20 -3.79
CA VAL A 111 -35.18 6.00 -4.45
C VAL A 111 -34.86 6.03 -5.94
N SER A 112 -34.57 4.85 -6.47
CA SER A 112 -34.49 4.62 -7.91
C SER A 112 -35.81 4.01 -8.40
N PRO A 113 -36.77 4.82 -8.88
CA PRO A 113 -38.13 4.35 -9.18
C PRO A 113 -38.17 3.31 -10.30
N ARG A 114 -37.14 3.28 -11.16
CA ARG A 114 -37.05 2.37 -12.31
C ARG A 114 -36.33 1.04 -12.01
N SER A 115 -35.63 0.93 -10.88
CA SER A 115 -34.88 -0.29 -10.56
C SER A 115 -35.75 -1.29 -9.82
N ARG A 116 -35.94 -2.47 -10.41
CA ARG A 116 -36.62 -3.61 -9.77
C ARG A 116 -35.66 -4.52 -8.99
N HIS A 117 -34.37 -4.18 -8.95
CA HIS A 117 -33.39 -4.96 -8.19
C HIS A 117 -33.64 -4.81 -6.67
N GLN A 118 -33.28 -5.84 -5.91
CA GLN A 118 -33.39 -5.86 -4.45
C GLN A 118 -32.08 -5.36 -3.81
N ASN A 119 -31.64 -4.17 -4.24
CA ASN A 119 -30.37 -3.62 -3.82
C ASN A 119 -30.56 -2.30 -3.07
N ALA A 120 -29.64 -2.03 -2.16
CA ALA A 120 -29.41 -0.71 -1.61
C ALA A 120 -27.96 -0.32 -1.89
N LYS A 121 -27.68 0.97 -1.80
CA LYS A 121 -26.33 1.50 -1.96
C LYS A 121 -26.16 2.78 -1.18
N VAL A 122 -25.12 2.86 -0.37
CA VAL A 122 -24.70 4.12 0.24
C VAL A 122 -23.57 4.81 -0.53
N PHE A 123 -23.69 6.13 -0.68
CA PHE A 123 -22.65 6.98 -1.27
C PHE A 123 -22.67 8.38 -0.66
N GLY A 124 -21.72 9.24 -1.06
CA GLY A 124 -21.63 10.63 -0.62
C GLY A 124 -20.39 10.95 0.20
N VAL A 125 -20.17 12.26 0.37
CA VAL A 125 -18.93 12.84 0.89
C VAL A 125 -19.16 13.51 2.24
N GLY A 126 -18.17 13.42 3.13
CA GLY A 126 -18.24 14.01 4.47
C GLY A 126 -19.45 13.49 5.26
N LYS A 127 -20.14 14.41 5.94
CA LYS A 127 -21.34 14.12 6.76
C LYS A 127 -22.63 13.91 5.94
N ARG A 128 -22.65 14.29 4.66
CA ARG A 128 -23.83 14.21 3.80
C ARG A 128 -23.86 12.85 3.08
N LYS A 129 -24.16 11.79 3.83
CA LYS A 129 -24.34 10.44 3.25
C LYS A 129 -25.73 10.29 2.65
N ILE A 130 -25.81 9.54 1.55
CA ILE A 130 -27.02 9.22 0.82
C ILE A 130 -27.18 7.71 0.84
N LEU A 131 -28.37 7.25 1.23
CA LEU A 131 -28.79 5.86 1.12
C LEU A 131 -29.79 5.78 -0.04
N LYS A 132 -29.36 5.12 -1.12
CA LYS A 132 -30.20 4.79 -2.27
C LYS A 132 -30.88 3.45 -2.02
N LEU A 133 -32.19 3.43 -2.19
CA LEU A 133 -33.02 2.21 -2.17
C LEU A 133 -33.58 1.96 -3.57
N ASP A 134 -33.39 0.76 -4.09
CA ASP A 134 -34.11 0.34 -5.29
C ASP A 134 -35.54 -0.07 -4.92
N LEU A 135 -36.50 0.15 -5.83
CA LEU A 135 -37.93 -0.11 -5.56
C LEU A 135 -38.17 -1.60 -5.19
N GLY A 136 -37.43 -2.53 -5.80
CA GLY A 136 -37.52 -3.95 -5.48
C GLY A 136 -37.17 -4.26 -4.01
N LEU A 137 -36.23 -3.51 -3.41
CA LEU A 137 -35.88 -3.66 -2.00
C LEU A 137 -36.95 -3.07 -1.07
N VAL A 138 -37.58 -1.96 -1.46
CA VAL A 138 -38.68 -1.39 -0.68
C VAL A 138 -39.87 -2.37 -0.63
N LEU A 139 -40.16 -3.05 -1.74
CA LEU A 139 -41.22 -4.05 -1.81
C LEU A 139 -40.93 -5.31 -0.97
N ILE A 140 -39.67 -5.76 -0.89
CA ILE A 140 -39.33 -6.95 -0.10
C ILE A 140 -39.47 -6.72 1.40
N ARG A 141 -39.43 -5.47 1.88
CA ARG A 141 -39.62 -5.13 3.31
C ARG A 141 -40.85 -5.79 3.93
N ARG A 142 -41.96 -5.85 3.19
CA ARG A 142 -43.21 -6.48 3.66
C ARG A 142 -43.16 -8.01 3.62
N ARG A 143 -42.53 -8.58 2.60
CA ARG A 143 -42.51 -10.04 2.36
C ARG A 143 -41.44 -10.76 3.19
N ASN A 144 -40.30 -10.12 3.41
CA ASN A 144 -39.15 -10.67 4.11
C ASN A 144 -38.40 -9.53 4.82
N PRO A 145 -38.94 -9.02 5.94
CA PRO A 145 -38.35 -7.90 6.67
C PRO A 145 -36.94 -8.22 7.18
N GLU A 146 -36.65 -9.47 7.55
CA GLU A 146 -35.30 -9.86 8.01
C GLU A 146 -34.23 -9.67 6.94
N SER A 147 -34.54 -10.00 5.68
CA SER A 147 -33.62 -9.78 4.56
C SER A 147 -33.46 -8.30 4.24
N PHE A 148 -34.54 -7.52 4.32
CA PHE A 148 -34.49 -6.07 4.18
C PHE A 148 -33.56 -5.47 5.25
N ASP A 149 -33.81 -5.79 6.53
CA ASP A 149 -33.03 -5.33 7.68
C ASP A 149 -31.55 -5.69 7.54
N ALA A 150 -31.25 -6.91 7.09
CA ALA A 150 -29.88 -7.36 6.88
C ALA A 150 -29.14 -6.54 5.81
N ILE A 151 -29.80 -6.27 4.68
CA ILE A 151 -29.23 -5.45 3.60
C ILE A 151 -29.02 -4.01 4.07
N ILE A 152 -29.99 -3.42 4.77
CA ILE A 152 -29.85 -2.05 5.30
C ILE A 152 -28.72 -1.98 6.34
N LYS A 153 -28.63 -2.92 7.28
CA LYS A 153 -27.53 -2.97 8.26
C LYS A 153 -26.17 -3.11 7.58
N HIS A 154 -26.08 -3.88 6.49
CA HIS A 154 -24.87 -3.95 5.65
C HIS A 154 -24.49 -2.58 5.07
N GLU A 155 -25.44 -1.91 4.41
CA GLU A 155 -25.18 -0.60 3.81
C GLU A 155 -24.84 0.47 4.87
N LEU A 156 -25.56 0.52 5.99
CA LEU A 156 -25.26 1.42 7.10
C LEU A 156 -23.91 1.10 7.76
N SER A 157 -23.47 -0.15 7.71
CA SER A 157 -22.15 -0.54 8.19
C SER A 157 -21.01 0.11 7.39
N HIS A 158 -21.19 0.33 6.08
CA HIS A 158 -20.22 1.11 5.29
C HIS A 158 -20.12 2.57 5.76
N ILE A 159 -21.23 3.19 6.18
CA ILE A 159 -21.23 4.53 6.77
C ILE A 159 -20.47 4.52 8.09
N LYS A 160 -20.77 3.57 8.98
CA LYS A 160 -20.10 3.44 10.29
C LYS A 160 -18.60 3.16 10.14
N ASN A 161 -18.21 2.36 9.14
CA ASN A 161 -16.82 2.04 8.82
C ASN A 161 -16.07 3.20 8.17
N GLN A 162 -16.77 4.28 7.76
CA GLN A 162 -16.20 5.40 7.01
C GLN A 162 -15.45 4.96 5.75
N ASP A 163 -15.87 3.85 5.15
CA ASP A 163 -15.15 3.24 4.03
C ASP A 163 -15.66 3.71 2.65
N ILE A 164 -16.85 4.30 2.62
CA ILE A 164 -17.50 4.83 1.41
C ILE A 164 -16.59 5.83 0.71
N SER A 165 -16.04 6.76 1.50
CA SER A 165 -15.22 7.83 0.96
C SER A 165 -13.90 7.32 0.39
N LYS A 166 -13.28 6.33 1.02
CA LYS A 166 -12.05 5.67 0.56
C LYS A 166 -12.29 4.95 -0.76
N GLY A 167 -13.37 4.19 -0.85
CA GLY A 167 -13.79 3.49 -2.06
C GLY A 167 -14.02 4.43 -3.25
N ILE A 168 -14.75 5.52 -3.04
CA ILE A 168 -15.04 6.50 -4.09
C ILE A 168 -13.78 7.25 -4.50
N PHE A 169 -12.96 7.70 -3.55
CA PHE A 169 -11.72 8.42 -3.85
C PHE A 169 -10.74 7.54 -4.62
N ALA A 170 -10.49 6.31 -4.17
CA ALA A 170 -9.61 5.37 -4.86
C ALA A 170 -10.08 5.07 -6.29
N ARG A 171 -11.40 4.99 -6.51
CA ARG A 171 -11.96 4.84 -7.86
C ARG A 171 -11.57 6.01 -8.77
N TYR A 172 -11.72 7.25 -8.30
CA TYR A 172 -11.38 8.41 -9.13
C TYR A 172 -9.88 8.55 -9.31
N LEU A 173 -9.11 8.30 -8.26
CA LEU A 173 -7.66 8.28 -8.34
C LEU A 173 -7.16 7.24 -9.36
N PHE A 174 -7.74 6.03 -9.37
CA PHE A 174 -7.48 5.02 -10.41
C PHE A 174 -7.79 5.54 -11.83
N LEU A 175 -8.97 6.15 -11.99
CA LEU A 175 -9.43 6.61 -13.31
C LEU A 175 -8.58 7.76 -13.82
N VAL A 176 -8.20 8.71 -12.97
CA VAL A 176 -7.34 9.83 -13.34
C VAL A 176 -5.95 9.34 -13.72
N THR A 177 -5.33 8.46 -12.92
CA THR A 177 -4.01 7.91 -13.29
C THR A 177 -4.05 7.12 -14.59
N LEU A 178 -5.09 6.32 -14.80
CA LEU A 178 -5.32 5.60 -16.06
C LEU A 178 -5.47 6.56 -17.24
N THR A 179 -6.33 7.57 -17.11
CA THR A 179 -6.60 8.57 -18.16
C THR A 179 -5.36 9.39 -18.50
N LEU A 180 -4.49 9.69 -17.55
CA LEU A 180 -3.23 10.40 -17.83
C LEU A 180 -2.17 9.49 -18.47
N THR A 181 -2.20 8.19 -18.17
CA THR A 181 -1.23 7.22 -18.70
C THR A 181 -1.53 6.83 -20.15
N ILE A 182 -2.81 6.71 -20.53
CA ILE A 182 -3.22 6.28 -21.87
C ILE A 182 -2.66 7.18 -22.99
N PRO A 183 -2.79 8.52 -22.96
CA PRO A 183 -2.23 9.39 -24.00
C PRO A 183 -0.72 9.21 -24.17
N LEU A 184 0.03 9.06 -23.06
CA LEU A 184 1.47 8.83 -23.15
C LEU A 184 1.79 7.48 -23.82
N MET A 185 1.05 6.43 -23.47
CA MET A 185 1.18 5.13 -24.15
C MET A 185 0.87 5.23 -25.64
N LEU A 186 -0.15 6.02 -26.03
CA LEU A 186 -0.50 6.24 -27.43
C LEU A 186 0.56 7.05 -28.17
N ILE A 187 1.13 8.10 -27.56
CA ILE A 187 2.24 8.88 -28.12
C ILE A 187 3.46 7.98 -28.35
N ASN A 188 3.86 7.19 -27.35
CA ASN A 188 4.97 6.26 -27.47
C ASN A 188 4.72 5.18 -28.54
N CYS A 189 3.48 4.72 -28.67
CA CYS A 189 3.06 3.83 -29.75
C CYS A 189 3.20 4.51 -31.11
N GLY A 190 2.77 5.78 -31.24
CA GLY A 190 2.92 6.56 -32.47
C GLY A 190 4.38 6.75 -32.87
N ILE A 191 5.26 7.10 -31.92
CA ILE A 191 6.70 7.23 -32.16
C ILE A 191 7.29 5.89 -32.62
N PHE A 192 6.90 4.79 -31.99
CA PHE A 192 7.33 3.45 -32.41
C PHE A 192 6.87 3.12 -33.84
N LEU A 193 5.60 3.36 -34.16
CA LEU A 193 5.06 3.10 -35.50
C LEU A 193 5.73 3.98 -36.56
N ASN A 194 6.04 5.25 -36.24
CA ASN A 194 6.77 6.13 -37.13
C ASN A 194 8.20 5.61 -37.39
N ASN A 195 8.95 5.27 -36.33
CA ASN A 195 10.30 4.73 -36.46
C ASN A 195 10.32 3.40 -37.22
N LEU A 196 9.29 2.56 -37.03
CA LEU A 196 9.13 1.32 -37.76
C LEU A 196 8.84 1.59 -39.24
N SER A 197 7.96 2.56 -39.53
CA SER A 197 7.66 3.00 -40.90
C SER A 197 8.92 3.52 -41.61
N ASP A 198 9.74 4.34 -40.94
CA ASP A 198 10.99 4.86 -41.48
C ASP A 198 12.06 3.77 -41.67
N ALA A 199 11.99 2.69 -40.88
CA ALA A 199 12.88 1.55 -41.01
C ALA A 199 12.52 0.67 -42.22
N ILE A 200 11.24 0.50 -42.56
CA ILE A 200 10.79 -0.43 -43.61
C ILE A 200 11.47 -0.22 -44.97
N PRO A 201 11.54 1.01 -45.54
CA PRO A 201 12.23 1.23 -46.81
C PRO A 201 13.72 0.90 -46.73
N LYS A 202 14.37 1.25 -45.61
CA LYS A 202 15.79 0.94 -45.37
C LYS A 202 16.03 -0.56 -45.31
N LEU A 203 15.13 -1.30 -44.66
CA LEU A 203 15.16 -2.77 -44.60
C LEU A 203 14.99 -3.37 -46.01
N GLN A 204 14.10 -2.80 -46.85
CA GLN A 204 13.92 -3.26 -48.23
C GLN A 204 15.18 -3.05 -49.08
N GLU A 205 15.78 -1.86 -49.01
CA GLU A 205 17.02 -1.54 -49.73
C GLU A 205 18.19 -2.42 -49.25
N LEU A 206 18.32 -2.59 -47.94
CA LEU A 206 19.36 -3.41 -47.33
C LEU A 206 19.19 -4.89 -47.68
N SER A 207 17.97 -5.43 -47.69
CA SER A 207 17.70 -6.84 -47.99
C SER A 207 18.21 -7.30 -49.38
N MET A 208 18.41 -6.36 -50.31
CA MET A 208 19.01 -6.64 -51.62
C MET A 208 20.53 -6.83 -51.57
N THR A 209 21.18 -6.60 -50.43
CA THR A 209 22.61 -6.86 -50.20
C THR A 209 22.80 -8.04 -49.24
N ALA A 210 23.49 -9.11 -49.68
CA ALA A 210 23.54 -10.41 -48.98
C ALA A 210 24.12 -10.39 -47.54
N ASN A 211 24.70 -9.28 -47.07
CA ASN A 211 25.29 -9.13 -45.73
C ASN A 211 24.41 -8.35 -44.73
N SER A 212 23.20 -7.93 -45.09
CA SER A 212 22.38 -6.99 -44.31
C SER A 212 21.38 -7.60 -43.32
N LEU A 213 21.05 -8.89 -43.45
CA LEU A 213 20.00 -9.54 -42.64
C LEU A 213 20.24 -9.38 -41.12
N SER A 214 21.50 -9.36 -40.71
CA SER A 214 21.88 -9.16 -39.31
C SER A 214 21.65 -7.73 -38.79
N TYR A 215 21.72 -6.72 -39.66
CA TYR A 215 21.49 -5.32 -39.32
C TYR A 215 19.98 -5.04 -39.21
N ASP A 216 19.22 -5.60 -40.13
CA ASP A 216 17.77 -5.48 -40.22
C ASP A 216 17.06 -6.04 -38.96
N ILE A 217 17.47 -7.23 -38.52
CA ILE A 217 16.97 -7.85 -37.29
C ILE A 217 17.32 -6.99 -36.06
N LYS A 218 18.53 -6.39 -36.02
CA LYS A 218 18.94 -5.52 -34.89
C LYS A 218 18.08 -4.26 -34.80
N LEU A 219 17.78 -3.62 -35.92
CA LEU A 219 16.97 -2.39 -35.95
C LEU A 219 15.52 -2.65 -35.52
N ILE A 220 14.90 -3.71 -36.03
CA ILE A 220 13.53 -4.10 -35.64
C ILE A 220 13.51 -4.48 -34.15
N THR A 221 14.46 -5.31 -33.71
CA THR A 221 14.56 -5.74 -32.31
C THR A 221 14.75 -4.54 -31.39
N TYR A 222 15.58 -3.56 -31.77
CA TYR A 222 15.78 -2.33 -31.01
C TYR A 222 14.49 -1.50 -30.89
N ASN A 223 13.72 -1.34 -31.95
CA ASN A 223 12.46 -0.59 -31.90
C ASN A 223 11.39 -1.30 -31.06
N ILE A 224 11.23 -2.62 -31.23
CA ILE A 224 10.33 -3.43 -30.39
C ILE A 224 10.72 -3.31 -28.93
N TYR A 225 12.02 -3.44 -28.65
CA TYR A 225 12.59 -3.28 -27.32
C TYR A 225 12.31 -1.88 -26.74
N ALA A 226 12.53 -0.81 -27.50
CA ALA A 226 12.29 0.56 -27.06
C ALA A 226 10.80 0.80 -26.75
N PHE A 227 9.91 0.24 -27.57
CA PHE A 227 8.47 0.30 -27.34
C PHE A 227 8.07 -0.39 -26.03
N PHE A 228 8.45 -1.66 -25.84
CA PHE A 228 8.12 -2.38 -24.60
C PHE A 228 8.74 -1.72 -23.37
N ARG A 229 9.97 -1.21 -23.48
CA ARG A 229 10.65 -0.45 -22.42
C ARG A 229 9.89 0.81 -22.02
N SER A 230 9.22 1.47 -22.96
CA SER A 230 8.37 2.63 -22.67
C SER A 230 7.05 2.27 -21.99
N LEU A 231 6.51 1.07 -22.22
CA LEU A 231 5.24 0.61 -21.64
C LEU A 231 5.39 -0.10 -20.29
N LEU A 232 6.53 -0.76 -20.09
CA LEU A 232 6.79 -1.63 -18.95
C LEU A 232 6.67 -0.93 -17.57
N PRO A 233 7.01 0.36 -17.40
CA PRO A 233 6.77 1.04 -16.12
C PRO A 233 5.29 1.26 -15.79
N PHE A 234 4.43 1.37 -16.82
CA PHE A 234 3.05 1.83 -16.66
C PHE A 234 2.05 0.69 -16.54
N LEU A 235 2.12 -0.30 -17.45
CA LEU A 235 1.14 -1.39 -17.51
C LEU A 235 1.10 -2.25 -16.24
N PRO A 236 2.23 -2.75 -15.69
CA PRO A 236 2.23 -3.54 -14.47
C PRO A 236 1.70 -2.74 -13.28
N LEU A 237 2.09 -1.47 -13.15
CA LEU A 237 1.64 -0.60 -12.07
C LEU A 237 0.13 -0.34 -12.16
N GLN A 238 -0.41 -0.14 -13.37
CA GLN A 238 -1.84 0.03 -13.60
C GLN A 238 -2.65 -1.25 -13.29
N ILE A 239 -2.14 -2.41 -13.70
CA ILE A 239 -2.74 -3.72 -13.40
C ILE A 239 -2.76 -3.94 -11.88
N LEU A 240 -1.66 -3.60 -11.22
CA LEU A 240 -1.49 -3.75 -9.79
C LEU A 240 -2.40 -2.81 -9.00
N MET A 241 -2.53 -1.54 -9.43
CA MET A 241 -3.53 -0.61 -8.89
C MET A 241 -4.94 -1.15 -9.07
N LEU A 242 -5.29 -1.71 -10.22
CA LEU A 242 -6.62 -2.32 -10.43
C LEU A 242 -6.85 -3.50 -9.49
N ALA A 243 -5.84 -4.36 -9.30
CA ALA A 243 -5.91 -5.50 -8.40
C ALA A 243 -6.10 -5.04 -6.94
N GLU A 244 -5.39 -3.99 -6.52
CA GLU A 244 -5.53 -3.41 -5.17
C GLU A 244 -6.85 -2.72 -4.96
N TYR A 245 -7.31 -1.95 -5.94
CA TYR A 245 -8.64 -1.37 -5.89
C TYR A 245 -9.70 -2.46 -5.70
N ALA A 246 -9.64 -3.53 -6.50
CA ALA A 246 -10.55 -4.67 -6.34
C ALA A 246 -10.44 -5.33 -4.96
N ALA A 247 -9.23 -5.53 -4.45
CA ALA A 247 -8.98 -6.12 -3.14
C ALA A 247 -9.45 -5.23 -1.97
N MET A 248 -9.31 -3.92 -2.10
CA MET A 248 -9.83 -2.94 -1.15
C MET A 248 -11.35 -2.98 -1.13
N ILE A 249 -12.02 -3.00 -2.29
CA ILE A 249 -13.49 -3.15 -2.34
C ILE A 249 -13.92 -4.47 -1.68
N ARG A 250 -13.27 -5.60 -1.97
CA ARG A 250 -13.58 -6.88 -1.31
C ARG A 250 -13.44 -6.81 0.21
N SER A 251 -12.38 -6.15 0.69
CA SER A 251 -12.15 -5.99 2.13
C SER A 251 -13.27 -5.17 2.78
N ARG A 252 -13.75 -4.10 2.11
CA ARG A 252 -14.86 -3.28 2.58
C ARG A 252 -16.15 -4.09 2.76
N GLU A 253 -16.49 -4.92 1.78
CA GLU A 253 -17.67 -5.79 1.87
C GLU A 253 -17.58 -6.73 3.08
N HIS A 254 -16.42 -7.33 3.33
CA HIS A 254 -16.19 -8.17 4.50
C HIS A 254 -16.38 -7.39 5.81
N TYR A 255 -15.82 -6.18 5.95
CA TYR A 255 -16.02 -5.39 7.17
C TYR A 255 -17.48 -4.95 7.37
N ALA A 256 -18.20 -4.68 6.28
CA ALA A 256 -19.62 -4.37 6.35
C ALA A 256 -20.44 -5.60 6.78
N ASP A 257 -20.15 -6.79 6.23
CA ASP A 257 -20.77 -8.06 6.62
C ASP A 257 -20.58 -8.36 8.11
N TRP A 258 -19.33 -8.25 8.60
CA TRP A 258 -19.04 -8.51 10.01
C TRP A 258 -19.75 -7.52 10.92
N ARG A 259 -19.77 -6.24 10.55
CA ARG A 259 -20.45 -5.22 11.38
C ARG A 259 -21.96 -5.42 11.38
N ALA A 260 -22.57 -5.67 10.23
CA ALA A 260 -23.99 -6.01 10.16
C ALA A 260 -24.32 -7.27 10.98
N SER A 261 -23.44 -8.28 10.96
CA SER A 261 -23.57 -9.48 11.81
C SER A 261 -23.52 -9.15 13.30
N VAL A 262 -22.61 -8.27 13.75
CA VAL A 262 -22.56 -7.77 15.14
C VAL A 262 -23.84 -7.02 15.52
N GLU A 263 -24.48 -6.32 14.56
CA GLU A 263 -25.79 -5.66 14.72
C GLU A 263 -26.98 -6.62 14.53
N GLY A 264 -26.74 -7.94 14.63
CA GLY A 264 -27.79 -8.98 14.62
C GLY A 264 -28.26 -9.42 13.24
N ALA A 265 -27.58 -9.07 12.14
CA ALA A 265 -27.95 -9.49 10.78
C ALA A 265 -27.36 -10.86 10.36
N SER A 266 -26.67 -11.57 11.26
CA SER A 266 -25.82 -12.70 10.87
C SER A 266 -26.57 -13.85 10.20
N SER A 267 -27.72 -14.26 10.75
CA SER A 267 -28.54 -15.37 10.23
C SER A 267 -29.15 -15.02 8.88
N ALA A 268 -29.73 -13.82 8.77
CA ALA A 268 -30.34 -13.32 7.54
C ALA A 268 -29.31 -13.14 6.42
N LEU A 269 -28.12 -12.60 6.71
CA LEU A 269 -27.02 -12.51 5.74
C LEU A 269 -26.55 -13.91 5.29
N ALA A 270 -26.39 -14.85 6.21
CA ALA A 270 -25.99 -16.22 5.88
C ALA A 270 -27.03 -16.90 4.95
N LEU A 271 -28.33 -16.70 5.23
CA LEU A 271 -29.42 -17.21 4.40
C LEU A 271 -29.49 -16.53 3.03
N LEU A 272 -29.25 -15.21 2.97
CA LEU A 272 -29.16 -14.49 1.69
C LEU A 272 -28.01 -15.03 0.84
N PHE A 273 -26.83 -15.24 1.44
CA PHE A 273 -25.67 -15.73 0.71
C PHE A 273 -25.83 -17.19 0.28
N SER A 274 -26.41 -18.06 1.13
CA SER A 274 -26.58 -19.48 0.81
C SER A 274 -27.49 -19.71 -0.40
N ARG A 275 -28.55 -18.91 -0.55
CA ARG A 275 -29.47 -18.97 -1.70
C ARG A 275 -28.83 -18.63 -3.04
N THR A 276 -27.71 -17.89 -3.02
CA THR A 276 -27.04 -17.40 -4.23
C THR A 276 -25.69 -18.08 -4.50
N VAL A 277 -25.33 -19.12 -3.75
CA VAL A 277 -24.11 -19.91 -4.01
C VAL A 277 -24.30 -20.73 -5.29
N ASN A 278 -24.08 -20.10 -6.44
CA ASN A 278 -23.78 -20.82 -7.66
C ASN A 278 -22.31 -21.23 -7.65
N HIS A 279 -22.06 -22.51 -7.93
CA HIS A 279 -20.72 -23.10 -7.99
C HIS A 279 -20.00 -22.76 -9.30
N ASP A 280 -19.79 -21.47 -9.56
CA ASP A 280 -18.98 -21.08 -10.72
C ASP A 280 -17.51 -21.28 -10.39
N LYS A 281 -16.87 -22.21 -11.09
CA LYS A 281 -15.40 -22.35 -11.11
C LYS A 281 -14.81 -21.14 -11.82
N GLU A 282 -14.57 -20.07 -11.09
CA GLU A 282 -13.92 -18.89 -11.65
C GLU A 282 -12.40 -19.08 -11.76
N GLY A 283 -11.87 -18.79 -12.95
CA GLY A 283 -10.44 -18.73 -13.23
C GLY A 283 -9.69 -17.68 -12.39
N PHE A 284 -8.37 -17.83 -12.29
CA PHE A 284 -7.51 -17.01 -11.44
C PHE A 284 -7.59 -15.49 -11.73
N LEU A 285 -7.60 -15.10 -13.01
CA LEU A 285 -7.68 -13.68 -13.40
C LEU A 285 -9.00 -13.04 -12.97
N ARG A 286 -10.13 -13.70 -13.25
CA ARG A 286 -11.45 -13.22 -12.82
C ARG A 286 -11.52 -13.08 -11.31
N ARG A 287 -10.99 -14.05 -10.56
CA ARG A 287 -10.91 -13.99 -9.09
C ARG A 287 -10.11 -12.80 -8.57
N THR A 288 -9.00 -12.47 -9.22
CA THR A 288 -8.09 -11.40 -8.80
C THR A 288 -8.72 -10.02 -8.98
N PHE A 289 -9.39 -9.78 -10.11
CA PHE A 289 -9.98 -8.48 -10.45
C PHE A 289 -11.45 -8.32 -10.05
N ARG A 290 -12.08 -9.35 -9.48
CA ARG A 290 -13.48 -9.28 -9.01
C ARG A 290 -13.62 -8.28 -7.87
N LYS A 291 -14.49 -7.29 -8.02
CA LYS A 291 -14.67 -6.21 -7.02
C LYS A 291 -15.37 -6.69 -5.75
N HIS A 292 -16.26 -7.67 -5.86
CA HIS A 292 -17.00 -8.21 -4.72
C HIS A 292 -16.49 -9.61 -4.33
N PRO A 293 -16.49 -9.98 -3.04
CA PRO A 293 -16.22 -11.34 -2.62
C PRO A 293 -17.34 -12.29 -3.10
N THR A 294 -17.05 -13.58 -3.28
CA THR A 294 -18.12 -14.55 -3.56
C THR A 294 -19.02 -14.69 -2.34
N PHE A 295 -20.25 -15.13 -2.55
CA PHE A 295 -21.14 -15.53 -1.46
C PHE A 295 -20.50 -16.58 -0.53
N SER A 296 -19.75 -17.55 -1.08
CA SER A 296 -18.99 -18.52 -0.29
C SER A 296 -17.89 -17.87 0.57
N GLN A 297 -17.19 -16.87 0.05
CA GLN A 297 -16.18 -16.12 0.81
C GLN A 297 -16.83 -15.29 1.91
N ARG A 298 -17.97 -14.64 1.64
CA ARG A 298 -18.73 -13.87 2.64
C ARG A 298 -19.27 -14.78 3.75
N LEU A 299 -19.83 -15.94 3.39
CA LEU A 299 -20.31 -16.92 4.37
C LEU A 299 -19.17 -17.47 5.24
N ASN A 300 -18.05 -17.87 4.64
CA ASN A 300 -16.87 -18.31 5.39
C ASN A 300 -16.31 -17.20 6.30
N PHE A 301 -16.36 -15.96 5.82
CA PHE A 301 -15.93 -14.79 6.58
C PHE A 301 -16.83 -14.55 7.80
N LEU A 302 -18.16 -14.66 7.65
CA LEU A 302 -19.10 -14.53 8.78
C LEU A 302 -18.85 -15.59 9.85
N SER A 303 -18.52 -16.82 9.45
CA SER A 303 -18.20 -17.90 10.39
C SER A 303 -16.86 -17.70 11.10
N ASN A 304 -15.86 -17.09 10.43
CA ASN A 304 -14.49 -16.96 10.92
C ASN A 304 -13.87 -15.58 10.60
N PRO A 305 -14.37 -14.47 11.19
CA PRO A 305 -13.96 -13.13 10.82
C PRO A 305 -12.49 -12.86 11.16
N GLY A 306 -12.02 -13.30 12.34
CA GLY A 306 -10.65 -13.04 12.80
C GLY A 306 -9.57 -13.65 11.89
N ALA A 307 -9.78 -14.88 11.41
CA ALA A 307 -8.82 -15.58 10.55
C ALA A 307 -8.65 -14.87 9.19
N THR A 308 -9.73 -14.32 8.65
CA THR A 308 -9.73 -13.72 7.31
C THR A 308 -9.28 -12.27 7.32
N VAL A 309 -9.73 -11.46 8.29
CA VAL A 309 -9.35 -10.04 8.43
C VAL A 309 -7.84 -9.87 8.58
N LEU A 310 -7.20 -10.71 9.39
CA LEU A 310 -5.80 -10.56 9.76
C LEU A 310 -4.83 -11.17 8.74
N LYS A 311 -5.33 -11.90 7.74
CA LYS A 311 -4.50 -12.53 6.73
C LYS A 311 -3.82 -11.46 5.86
N THR A 312 -2.50 -11.40 5.97
CA THR A 312 -1.66 -10.54 5.12
C THR A 312 -1.52 -11.19 3.74
N SER A 313 -1.70 -10.41 2.69
CA SER A 313 -1.53 -10.91 1.31
C SER A 313 -0.10 -10.65 0.83
N TYR A 314 0.48 -11.61 0.11
CA TYR A 314 1.77 -11.38 -0.55
C TYR A 314 1.72 -10.24 -1.57
N ALA A 315 0.57 -9.99 -2.20
CA ALA A 315 0.41 -8.85 -3.10
C ALA A 315 0.57 -7.51 -2.34
N GLU A 316 0.03 -7.40 -1.11
CA GLU A 316 0.21 -6.21 -0.26
C GLU A 316 1.70 -5.99 0.06
N VAL A 317 2.40 -7.07 0.45
CA VAL A 317 3.84 -7.03 0.77
C VAL A 317 4.67 -6.62 -0.44
N PHE A 318 4.42 -7.24 -1.59
CA PHE A 318 5.09 -6.94 -2.86
C PHE A 318 4.96 -5.46 -3.22
N LEU A 319 3.72 -4.94 -3.13
CA LEU A 319 3.39 -3.56 -3.45
C LEU A 319 4.07 -2.54 -2.55
N VAL A 320 3.96 -2.72 -1.23
CA VAL A 320 4.61 -1.80 -0.29
C VAL A 320 6.11 -1.79 -0.55
N SER A 321 6.71 -2.95 -0.79
CA SER A 321 8.14 -3.08 -1.06
C SER A 321 8.56 -2.37 -2.35
N MET A 322 7.81 -2.57 -3.43
CA MET A 322 8.02 -1.91 -4.73
C MET A 322 7.91 -0.38 -4.63
N ILE A 323 6.83 0.11 -4.00
CA ILE A 323 6.61 1.53 -3.75
C ILE A 323 7.68 2.12 -2.83
N GLY A 324 8.12 1.35 -1.84
CA GLY A 324 9.20 1.75 -0.94
C GLY A 324 10.47 2.06 -1.70
N TYR A 325 10.83 1.19 -2.64
CA TYR A 325 11.99 1.40 -3.48
C TYR A 325 11.83 2.60 -4.42
N THR A 326 10.68 2.76 -5.09
CA THR A 326 10.48 3.94 -5.97
C THR A 326 10.52 5.25 -5.18
N SER A 327 9.97 5.27 -3.97
CA SER A 327 10.05 6.41 -3.05
C SER A 327 11.50 6.71 -2.64
N LEU A 328 12.29 5.66 -2.43
CA LEU A 328 13.71 5.76 -2.09
C LEU A 328 14.53 6.35 -3.24
N VAL A 329 14.31 5.89 -4.47
CA VAL A 329 14.99 6.43 -5.65
C VAL A 329 14.59 7.88 -5.89
N ALA A 330 13.30 8.21 -5.77
CA ALA A 330 12.84 9.59 -5.83
C ALA A 330 13.54 10.45 -4.75
N SER A 331 13.74 9.90 -3.55
CA SER A 331 14.44 10.64 -2.49
C SER A 331 15.91 10.88 -2.73
N ARG A 332 16.60 9.91 -3.33
CA ARG A 332 17.98 10.11 -3.77
C ARG A 332 18.08 11.20 -4.83
N GLN A 333 17.12 11.28 -5.76
CA GLN A 333 17.11 12.34 -6.76
C GLN A 333 16.92 13.73 -6.16
N VAL A 334 16.06 13.87 -5.15
CA VAL A 334 15.88 15.15 -4.45
C VAL A 334 17.14 15.50 -3.65
N VAL A 335 17.75 14.54 -2.97
CA VAL A 335 18.99 14.78 -2.22
C VAL A 335 20.15 15.12 -3.17
N SER A 336 20.30 14.40 -4.29
CA SER A 336 21.33 14.70 -5.28
C SER A 336 21.16 16.09 -5.87
N LEU A 337 19.91 16.50 -6.12
CA LEU A 337 19.56 17.87 -6.50
C LEU A 337 20.02 18.91 -5.48
N LEU A 338 19.76 18.65 -4.19
CA LEU A 338 20.16 19.55 -3.11
C LEU A 338 21.69 19.57 -2.93
N SER A 339 22.40 18.49 -3.24
CA SER A 339 23.85 18.39 -3.08
C SER A 339 24.67 18.85 -4.29
N GLU A 340 24.21 18.56 -5.52
CA GLU A 340 24.86 18.97 -6.77
C GLU A 340 24.69 20.47 -7.01
N ASN A 341 23.57 21.06 -6.56
CA ASN A 341 23.43 22.50 -6.41
C ASN A 341 24.17 23.00 -5.16
N GLY A 342 25.31 22.39 -4.80
CA GLY A 342 26.19 22.87 -3.75
C GLY A 342 26.31 24.37 -3.93
N ILE A 343 25.68 25.08 -3.01
CA ILE A 343 25.28 26.48 -3.13
C ILE A 343 26.52 27.26 -3.55
N THR A 344 26.68 27.47 -4.86
CA THR A 344 27.72 28.35 -5.35
C THR A 344 27.19 29.76 -5.10
N ASP A 345 28.06 30.71 -4.74
CA ASP A 345 27.63 32.10 -4.48
C ASP A 345 26.87 32.73 -5.67
N ALA A 346 27.01 32.17 -6.87
CA ALA A 346 26.25 32.53 -8.07
C ALA A 346 24.80 32.00 -8.03
N ASP A 347 24.60 30.74 -7.62
CA ASP A 347 23.27 30.15 -7.46
C ASP A 347 22.52 30.75 -6.26
N VAL A 348 23.20 31.19 -5.19
CA VAL A 348 22.57 31.97 -4.09
C VAL A 348 21.81 33.18 -4.60
N ARG A 349 22.37 33.89 -5.60
CA ARG A 349 21.72 35.08 -6.18
C ARG A 349 20.50 34.73 -7.02
N GLN A 350 20.46 33.56 -7.65
CA GLN A 350 19.26 33.06 -8.35
C GLN A 350 18.24 32.42 -7.39
N ILE A 351 18.69 31.78 -6.31
CA ILE A 351 17.85 31.22 -5.24
C ILE A 351 17.13 32.33 -4.45
N ASN A 352 17.69 33.54 -4.41
CA ASN A 352 17.05 34.73 -3.82
C ASN A 352 15.78 35.20 -4.56
N THR A 353 15.39 34.60 -5.70
CA THR A 353 14.09 34.89 -6.33
C THR A 353 12.91 34.17 -5.65
N GLY A 354 13.14 33.37 -4.60
CA GLY A 354 12.10 32.76 -3.75
C GLY A 354 11.43 31.51 -4.36
N GLU A 355 11.37 31.38 -5.67
CA GLU A 355 10.70 30.26 -6.35
C GLU A 355 11.44 28.92 -6.18
N ALA A 356 12.77 28.89 -6.36
CA ALA A 356 13.55 27.64 -6.24
C ALA A 356 13.59 27.05 -4.81
N GLN A 357 13.48 27.91 -3.79
CA GLN A 357 13.39 27.47 -2.39
C GLN A 357 12.04 26.78 -2.13
N PHE A 358 10.95 27.34 -2.65
CA PHE A 358 9.61 26.79 -2.44
C PHE A 358 9.47 25.37 -3.00
N ASP A 359 9.96 25.13 -4.22
CA ASP A 359 9.91 23.81 -4.85
C ASP A 359 10.68 22.75 -4.05
N SER A 360 11.86 23.11 -3.53
CA SER A 360 12.69 22.23 -2.71
C SER A 360 12.01 21.85 -1.39
N TYR A 361 11.38 22.81 -0.71
CA TYR A 361 10.63 22.54 0.53
C TYR A 361 9.40 21.65 0.28
N LEU A 362 8.66 21.92 -0.79
CA LEU A 362 7.48 21.13 -1.13
C LEU A 362 7.86 19.70 -1.54
N ALA A 363 8.97 19.51 -2.24
CA ALA A 363 9.54 18.19 -2.52
C ALA A 363 9.89 17.44 -1.22
N LEU A 364 10.59 18.09 -0.28
CA LEU A 364 10.92 17.51 1.03
C LEU A 364 9.68 17.11 1.82
N ILE A 365 8.65 17.97 1.85
CA ILE A 365 7.38 17.67 2.51
C ILE A 365 6.71 16.45 1.86
N LEU A 366 6.64 16.41 0.53
CA LEU A 366 6.02 15.28 -0.17
C LEU A 366 6.78 13.97 0.11
N MET A 367 8.11 14.00 0.10
CA MET A 367 8.92 12.83 0.45
C MET A 367 8.71 12.37 1.88
N PHE A 368 8.63 13.31 2.82
CA PHE A 368 8.36 13.00 4.22
C PHE A 368 6.98 12.34 4.39
N LEU A 369 5.96 12.84 3.67
CA LEU A 369 4.63 12.24 3.64
C LEU A 369 4.64 10.84 3.03
N LEU A 370 5.37 10.62 1.93
CA LEU A 370 5.55 9.31 1.32
C LEU A 370 6.24 8.34 2.26
N LEU A 371 7.29 8.78 2.96
CA LEU A 371 7.99 7.99 3.96
C LEU A 371 7.07 7.60 5.12
N ILE A 372 6.31 8.55 5.68
CA ILE A 372 5.34 8.25 6.74
C ILE A 372 4.32 7.22 6.28
N ALA A 373 3.78 7.38 5.06
CA ALA A 373 2.79 6.46 4.52
C ALA A 373 3.38 5.07 4.25
N TYR A 374 4.64 5.00 3.79
CA TYR A 374 5.39 3.75 3.64
C TYR A 374 5.60 3.03 4.98
N LEU A 375 6.10 3.76 5.98
CA LEU A 375 6.34 3.24 7.34
C LEU A 375 5.04 2.78 8.01
N SER A 376 3.96 3.56 7.83
CA SER A 376 2.63 3.23 8.34
C SER A 376 2.09 1.95 7.69
N SER A 377 2.36 1.76 6.40
CA SER A 377 1.94 0.56 5.66
C SER A 377 2.68 -0.69 6.17
N TRP A 378 4.00 -0.60 6.37
CA TRP A 378 4.78 -1.69 6.98
C TRP A 378 4.33 -2.03 8.39
N SER A 379 4.13 -1.02 9.23
CA SER A 379 3.60 -1.22 10.58
C SER A 379 2.28 -1.99 10.55
N GLY A 380 1.35 -1.61 9.66
CA GLY A 380 0.07 -2.32 9.48
C GLY A 380 0.24 -3.78 9.02
N ILE A 381 1.11 -4.05 8.06
CA ILE A 381 1.43 -5.41 7.57
C ILE A 381 1.99 -6.26 8.71
N ILE A 382 2.99 -5.73 9.42
CA ILE A 382 3.71 -6.39 10.50
C ILE A 382 2.74 -6.70 11.66
N GLN A 383 1.87 -5.76 12.04
CA GLN A 383 0.84 -5.97 13.06
C GLN A 383 -0.09 -7.11 12.67
N ARG A 384 -0.69 -7.04 11.47
CA ARG A 384 -1.66 -8.03 10.99
C ARG A 384 -1.04 -9.42 10.92
N PHE A 385 0.15 -9.53 10.34
CA PHE A 385 0.89 -10.78 10.25
C PHE A 385 1.16 -11.38 11.63
N SER A 386 1.67 -10.57 12.57
CA SER A 386 2.01 -11.03 13.93
C SER A 386 0.78 -11.53 14.70
N VAL A 387 -0.34 -10.80 14.62
CA VAL A 387 -1.59 -11.20 15.28
C VAL A 387 -2.19 -12.44 14.62
N HIS A 388 -2.10 -12.54 13.28
CA HIS A 388 -2.55 -13.73 12.56
C HIS A 388 -1.77 -14.98 12.99
N GLU A 389 -0.44 -14.91 13.01
CA GLU A 389 0.41 -16.02 13.45
C GLU A 389 0.08 -16.41 14.89
N TRP A 390 -0.06 -15.43 15.78
CA TRP A 390 -0.42 -15.66 17.18
C TRP A 390 -1.75 -16.39 17.33
N LEU A 391 -2.80 -15.92 16.66
CA LEU A 391 -4.14 -16.54 16.73
C LEU A 391 -4.21 -17.91 16.06
N SER A 392 -3.41 -18.13 15.01
CA SER A 392 -3.45 -19.37 14.24
C SER A 392 -2.80 -20.57 14.95
N LYS A 393 -2.12 -20.34 16.10
CA LYS A 393 -1.38 -21.37 16.87
C LYS A 393 -0.45 -22.21 15.98
N THR A 394 0.12 -21.61 14.94
CA THR A 394 1.02 -22.27 14.00
C THR A 394 2.33 -22.67 14.68
N SER A 395 2.87 -23.83 14.28
CA SER A 395 4.19 -24.26 14.73
C SER A 395 5.25 -23.24 14.31
N MET A 396 6.31 -23.11 15.13
CA MET A 396 7.40 -22.16 14.89
C MET A 396 8.00 -22.33 13.49
N PHE A 397 8.21 -23.58 13.05
CA PHE A 397 8.73 -23.89 11.72
C PHE A 397 7.85 -23.33 10.59
N LYS A 398 6.51 -23.50 10.66
CA LYS A 398 5.59 -22.95 9.66
C LYS A 398 5.58 -21.42 9.66
N SER A 399 5.68 -20.80 10.84
CA SER A 399 5.82 -19.34 10.94
C SER A 399 7.13 -18.86 10.29
N CYS A 400 8.26 -19.55 10.53
CA CYS A 400 9.54 -19.22 9.89
C CYS A 400 9.46 -19.31 8.37
N LEU A 401 8.84 -20.36 7.81
CA LEU A 401 8.65 -20.48 6.37
C LEU A 401 7.79 -19.35 5.78
N ARG A 402 6.74 -18.91 6.49
CA ARG A 402 5.91 -17.77 6.05
C ARG A 402 6.69 -16.46 6.09
N VAL A 403 7.49 -16.24 7.13
CA VAL A 403 8.38 -15.06 7.23
C VAL A 403 9.39 -15.05 6.09
N LEU A 404 10.00 -16.20 5.79
CA LEU A 404 10.90 -16.34 4.64
C LEU A 404 10.20 -16.01 3.33
N ALA A 405 8.99 -16.55 3.11
CA ALA A 405 8.20 -16.25 1.92
C ALA A 405 7.87 -14.76 1.81
N ILE A 406 7.49 -14.09 2.91
CA ILE A 406 7.29 -12.64 2.94
C ILE A 406 8.58 -11.93 2.54
N GLY A 407 9.73 -12.31 3.12
CA GLY A 407 11.03 -11.74 2.81
C GLY A 407 11.38 -11.87 1.32
N ILE A 408 11.17 -13.03 0.70
CA ILE A 408 11.36 -13.23 -0.74
C ILE A 408 10.47 -12.27 -1.53
N VAL A 409 9.20 -12.12 -1.13
CA VAL A 409 8.26 -11.20 -1.78
C VAL A 409 8.70 -9.73 -1.62
N VAL A 410 9.30 -9.37 -0.49
CA VAL A 410 9.95 -8.05 -0.30
C VAL A 410 11.03 -7.87 -1.35
N CYS A 411 11.96 -8.83 -1.49
CA CYS A 411 13.03 -8.78 -2.48
C CYS A 411 12.50 -8.58 -3.90
N ILE A 412 11.51 -9.38 -4.29
CA ILE A 412 10.90 -9.28 -5.62
C ILE A 412 10.25 -7.90 -5.81
N GLY A 413 9.59 -7.36 -4.78
CA GLY A 413 9.02 -6.01 -4.82
C GLY A 413 10.08 -4.93 -5.02
N PHE A 414 11.17 -4.94 -4.26
CA PHE A 414 12.28 -4.00 -4.39
C PHE A 414 12.93 -4.05 -5.79
N ILE A 415 13.20 -5.26 -6.28
CA ILE A 415 13.71 -5.49 -7.64
C ILE A 415 12.75 -4.92 -8.69
N ALA A 416 11.45 -5.20 -8.56
CA ALA A 416 10.45 -4.65 -9.46
C ALA A 416 10.41 -3.11 -9.40
N GLY A 417 10.57 -2.52 -8.22
CA GLY A 417 10.64 -1.06 -8.06
C GLY A 417 11.81 -0.44 -8.83
N GLU A 418 13.00 -1.06 -8.79
CA GLU A 418 14.16 -0.62 -9.57
C GLU A 418 13.93 -0.79 -11.06
N LEU A 419 13.40 -1.96 -11.46
CA LEU A 419 13.08 -2.23 -12.85
C LEU A 419 12.06 -1.24 -13.42
N PHE A 420 11.05 -0.84 -12.67
CA PHE A 420 10.05 0.12 -13.17
C PHE A 420 10.53 1.57 -13.15
N TRP A 421 11.73 1.85 -12.64
CA TRP A 421 12.26 3.19 -12.62
C TRP A 421 12.75 3.64 -14.02
N PRO A 422 12.33 4.82 -14.53
CA PRO A 422 12.65 5.27 -15.89
C PRO A 422 14.15 5.24 -16.21
N THR A 423 15.00 5.74 -15.32
CA THR A 423 16.45 5.84 -15.62
C THR A 423 17.13 4.47 -15.65
N THR A 424 16.61 3.51 -14.89
CA THR A 424 17.11 2.12 -14.88
C THR A 424 16.78 1.45 -16.19
N MET A 425 15.53 1.59 -16.64
CA MET A 425 15.13 1.14 -17.96
C MET A 425 15.95 1.84 -19.04
N GLU A 426 16.12 3.16 -18.97
CA GLU A 426 17.01 4.10 -19.68
C GLU A 426 18.32 3.51 -20.24
N ARG A 427 19.17 3.01 -19.35
CA ARG A 427 20.59 2.89 -19.67
C ARG A 427 21.05 1.46 -19.98
N HIS A 428 20.39 0.42 -19.46
CA HIS A 428 20.97 -0.92 -19.50
C HIS A 428 19.92 -2.05 -19.54
N LEU A 429 19.95 -2.85 -20.62
CA LEU A 429 19.39 -4.21 -20.63
C LEU A 429 20.39 -5.27 -21.08
N SER A 430 21.70 -4.96 -21.13
CA SER A 430 22.68 -6.04 -21.13
C SER A 430 22.51 -6.82 -19.82
N LEU A 431 22.54 -8.16 -19.88
CA LEU A 431 22.39 -9.00 -18.69
C LEU A 431 23.40 -8.61 -17.59
N LEU A 432 24.61 -8.20 -17.98
CA LEU A 432 25.64 -7.72 -17.06
C LEU A 432 25.28 -6.37 -16.42
N GLY A 433 24.73 -5.43 -17.19
CA GLY A 433 24.27 -4.13 -16.66
C GLY A 433 23.08 -4.31 -15.72
N LEU A 434 22.17 -5.23 -16.06
CA LEU A 434 21.07 -5.61 -15.19
C LEU A 434 21.58 -6.26 -13.90
N TYR A 435 22.52 -7.21 -13.99
CA TYR A 435 23.14 -7.84 -12.82
C TYR A 435 23.76 -6.81 -11.86
N ARG A 436 24.60 -5.91 -12.36
CA ARG A 436 25.24 -4.85 -11.55
C ARG A 436 24.21 -3.93 -10.89
N LYS A 437 23.11 -3.63 -11.59
CA LYS A 437 22.03 -2.82 -11.03
C LYS A 437 21.17 -3.56 -10.02
N LEU A 438 21.00 -4.88 -10.17
CA LEU A 438 20.23 -5.72 -9.24
C LEU A 438 21.01 -6.04 -7.96
N GLU A 439 22.33 -5.90 -7.95
CA GLU A 439 23.16 -6.12 -6.77
C GLU A 439 22.70 -5.28 -5.56
N LYS A 440 22.53 -3.96 -5.73
CA LYS A 440 22.12 -3.06 -4.65
C LYS A 440 20.69 -3.35 -4.13
N PRO A 441 19.65 -3.51 -4.98
CA PRO A 441 18.31 -3.94 -4.54
C PRO A 441 18.29 -5.28 -3.82
N VAL A 442 19.08 -6.27 -4.28
CA VAL A 442 19.15 -7.59 -3.65
C VAL A 442 19.75 -7.49 -2.24
N GLN A 443 20.86 -6.77 -2.09
CA GLN A 443 21.47 -6.52 -0.78
C GLN A 443 20.53 -5.77 0.17
N LEU A 444 19.87 -4.71 -0.32
CA LEU A 444 18.88 -3.97 0.45
C LEU A 444 17.73 -4.87 0.91
N ALA A 445 17.26 -5.74 0.02
CA ALA A 445 16.19 -6.66 0.34
C ALA A 445 16.59 -7.73 1.36
N LEU A 446 17.85 -8.20 1.34
CA LEU A 446 18.39 -9.07 2.38
C LEU A 446 18.45 -8.36 3.74
N CYS A 447 18.87 -7.09 3.78
CA CYS A 447 18.86 -6.28 5.00
C CYS A 447 17.43 -6.13 5.55
N MET A 448 16.47 -5.84 4.66
CA MET A 448 15.04 -5.78 5.01
C MET A 448 14.52 -7.11 5.56
N LEU A 449 14.93 -8.24 4.98
CA LEU A 449 14.54 -9.57 5.42
C LEU A 449 15.06 -9.85 6.83
N VAL A 450 16.31 -9.46 7.13
CA VAL A 450 16.88 -9.56 8.49
C VAL A 450 16.11 -8.67 9.46
N ALA A 451 15.88 -7.39 9.12
CA ALA A 451 15.14 -6.46 9.97
C ALA A 451 13.70 -6.95 10.25
N PHE A 452 13.02 -7.47 9.23
CA PHE A 452 11.68 -8.05 9.35
C PHE A 452 11.68 -9.29 10.23
N TYR A 453 12.66 -10.18 10.07
CA TYR A 453 12.82 -11.36 10.91
C TYR A 453 13.04 -10.98 12.37
N THR A 454 13.92 -10.01 12.64
CA THR A 454 14.18 -9.48 13.97
C THR A 454 12.92 -8.87 14.58
N ALA A 455 12.21 -8.02 13.84
CA ALA A 455 10.96 -7.42 14.31
C ALA A 455 9.90 -8.49 14.63
N PHE A 456 9.70 -9.47 13.72
CA PHE A 456 8.78 -10.59 13.92
C PHE A 456 9.11 -11.37 15.19
N PHE A 457 10.38 -11.73 15.36
CA PHE A 457 10.84 -12.46 16.53
C PHE A 457 10.56 -11.64 17.80
N LEU A 458 11.01 -10.39 17.84
CA LEU A 458 10.77 -9.49 18.97
C LEU A 458 9.29 -9.37 19.32
N MET A 459 8.39 -9.23 18.33
CA MET A 459 6.95 -9.15 18.62
C MET A 459 6.37 -10.47 19.12
N ARG A 460 6.79 -11.62 18.58
CA ARG A 460 6.29 -12.92 19.03
C ARG A 460 6.62 -13.19 20.50
N PHE A 461 7.75 -12.67 20.97
CA PHE A 461 8.16 -12.78 22.38
C PHE A 461 7.69 -11.61 23.25
N ALA A 462 7.53 -10.41 22.68
CA ALA A 462 7.08 -9.22 23.41
C ALA A 462 5.56 -9.13 23.58
N LEU A 463 4.77 -9.78 22.73
CA LEU A 463 3.32 -9.89 22.93
C LEU A 463 3.07 -10.76 24.17
N PRO A 464 2.58 -10.19 25.29
CA PRO A 464 2.37 -10.95 26.50
C PRO A 464 1.37 -12.07 26.22
N ARG A 465 1.75 -13.31 26.54
CA ARG A 465 0.86 -14.49 26.52
C ARG A 465 -0.23 -14.43 27.60
N SER A 466 -0.24 -13.40 28.46
CA SER A 466 -1.17 -13.33 29.57
C SER A 466 -2.55 -12.91 29.09
N ASP A 467 -3.51 -13.79 29.29
CA ASP A 467 -4.94 -13.59 29.07
C ASP A 467 -5.42 -12.29 29.76
N GLY A 468 -5.65 -11.23 28.98
CA GLY A 468 -6.51 -10.11 29.39
C GLY A 468 -5.86 -8.77 29.75
N GLU A 469 -4.54 -8.65 29.89
CA GLU A 469 -3.90 -7.34 30.11
C GLU A 469 -3.52 -6.65 28.79
N LYS A 470 -3.85 -5.36 28.70
CA LYS A 470 -3.73 -4.53 27.49
C LYS A 470 -2.34 -4.72 26.85
N PRO A 471 -2.25 -4.94 25.52
CA PRO A 471 -0.96 -5.04 24.86
C PRO A 471 -0.19 -3.72 25.05
N PRO A 472 1.10 -3.77 25.44
CA PRO A 472 1.87 -2.57 25.68
C PRO A 472 2.19 -1.91 24.33
N ARG A 473 1.34 -0.96 23.92
CA ARG A 473 1.49 -0.17 22.69
C ARG A 473 2.89 0.47 22.60
N ILE A 474 3.47 0.87 23.73
CA ILE A 474 4.79 1.52 23.80
C ILE A 474 5.92 0.55 23.43
N THR A 475 5.94 -0.67 24.00
CA THR A 475 6.98 -1.67 23.68
C THR A 475 6.94 -2.06 22.21
N PHE A 476 5.73 -2.17 21.65
CA PHE A 476 5.53 -2.40 20.22
C PHE A 476 6.11 -1.26 19.37
N PHE A 477 5.83 0.00 19.71
CA PHE A 477 6.38 1.16 19.03
C PHE A 477 7.90 1.22 19.10
N ILE A 478 8.50 0.94 20.26
CA ILE A 478 9.96 0.93 20.45
C ILE A 478 10.62 -0.14 19.56
N ILE A 479 10.05 -1.34 19.49
CA ILE A 479 10.57 -2.43 18.63
C ILE A 479 10.52 -2.04 17.16
N ILE A 480 9.42 -1.41 16.71
CA ILE A 480 9.33 -0.90 15.34
C ILE A 480 10.37 0.19 15.08
N ILE A 481 10.48 1.18 15.97
CA ILE A 481 11.45 2.27 15.82
C ILE A 481 12.88 1.71 15.76
N ALA A 482 13.22 0.75 16.62
CA ALA A 482 14.53 0.10 16.59
C ALA A 482 14.78 -0.64 15.27
N ALA A 483 13.79 -1.39 14.75
CA ALA A 483 13.91 -2.07 13.46
C ALA A 483 14.04 -1.08 12.28
N LEU A 484 13.35 0.06 12.35
CA LEU A 484 13.44 1.12 11.35
C LEU A 484 14.78 1.85 11.41
N ILE A 485 15.30 2.15 12.61
CA ILE A 485 16.64 2.71 12.79
C ILE A 485 17.68 1.74 12.22
N GLN A 486 17.56 0.45 12.54
CA GLN A 486 18.44 -0.58 12.01
C GLN A 486 18.42 -0.63 10.47
N LEU A 487 17.23 -0.51 9.87
CA LEU A 487 17.07 -0.43 8.43
C LEU A 487 17.76 0.81 7.83
N THR A 488 17.54 1.99 8.43
CA THR A 488 18.17 3.24 7.98
C THR A 488 19.69 3.15 8.09
N ILE A 489 20.22 2.59 9.18
CA ILE A 489 21.65 2.38 9.37
C ILE A 489 22.20 1.43 8.30
N SER A 490 21.58 0.26 8.10
CA SER A 490 21.98 -0.68 7.04
C SER A 490 22.01 -0.02 5.65
N PHE A 491 21.07 0.89 5.38
CA PHE A 491 21.01 1.64 4.14
C PHE A 491 22.16 2.63 3.99
N THR A 492 22.41 3.48 5.00
CA THR A 492 23.51 4.45 4.98
C THR A 492 24.85 3.75 4.82
N ILE A 493 25.02 2.60 5.47
CA ILE A 493 26.22 1.76 5.35
C ILE A 493 26.36 1.21 3.93
N THR A 494 25.28 0.69 3.34
CA THR A 494 25.32 0.16 1.96
C THR A 494 25.66 1.28 0.96
N ASP A 495 25.11 2.48 1.14
CA ASP A 495 25.45 3.60 0.26
C ASP A 495 26.89 4.09 0.45
N LEU A 496 27.41 4.12 1.68
CA LEU A 496 28.81 4.46 1.95
C LEU A 496 29.80 3.41 1.42
N LEU A 497 29.49 2.13 1.57
CA LEU A 497 30.37 1.02 1.15
C LEU A 497 30.48 0.87 -0.37
N PHE A 498 29.47 1.32 -1.11
CA PHE A 498 29.38 1.15 -2.56
C PHE A 498 29.28 2.49 -3.30
N PHE A 499 29.73 3.57 -2.65
CA PHE A 499 30.09 4.81 -3.31
C PHE A 499 31.37 4.55 -4.11
N ASP A 500 31.36 4.95 -5.38
CA ASP A 500 32.45 4.70 -6.31
C ASP A 500 33.74 5.40 -5.82
N PRO A 501 34.76 4.66 -5.35
CA PRO A 501 35.96 5.29 -4.81
C PRO A 501 36.70 6.11 -5.87
N GLU A 502 36.51 5.82 -7.17
CA GLU A 502 37.09 6.59 -8.28
C GLU A 502 36.53 8.02 -8.38
N LYS A 503 35.36 8.30 -7.81
CA LYS A 503 34.78 9.66 -7.77
C LYS A 503 35.25 10.49 -6.60
N ILE A 504 35.86 9.89 -5.59
CA ILE A 504 36.55 10.63 -4.54
C ILE A 504 37.88 11.01 -5.14
N ASN A 505 37.95 12.20 -5.74
CA ASN A 505 39.19 12.73 -6.31
C ASN A 505 40.18 12.98 -5.17
N VAL A 506 40.96 11.94 -4.82
CA VAL A 506 41.94 11.93 -3.72
C VAL A 506 42.96 13.07 -3.89
N ASN A 507 43.17 13.54 -5.12
CA ASN A 507 44.03 14.68 -5.43
C ASN A 507 43.53 16.03 -4.88
N SER A 508 42.27 16.12 -4.43
CA SER A 508 41.71 17.35 -3.83
C SER A 508 41.88 17.44 -2.32
N LEU A 509 42.26 16.35 -1.65
CA LEU A 509 42.60 16.32 -0.23
C LEU A 509 44.12 16.27 -0.12
N GLY A 510 44.77 17.43 -0.27
CA GLY A 510 46.23 17.57 -0.17
C GLY A 510 46.74 17.09 1.20
N GLY A 511 47.19 15.83 1.26
CA GLY A 511 47.73 15.21 2.46
C GLY A 511 48.31 13.84 2.12
N SER A 512 49.60 13.79 1.85
CA SER A 512 50.37 12.61 1.43
C SER A 512 50.67 11.65 2.60
N ASP A 513 49.65 11.08 3.24
CA ASP A 513 49.86 9.94 4.14
C ASP A 513 49.29 8.65 3.52
N PRO A 514 50.12 7.86 2.81
CA PRO A 514 49.71 6.60 2.18
C PRO A 514 49.34 5.50 3.18
N ASN A 515 49.44 5.73 4.49
CA ASN A 515 49.07 4.77 5.53
C ASN A 515 47.69 5.03 6.17
N SER A 516 46.97 6.08 5.78
CA SER A 516 45.65 6.38 6.35
C SER A 516 44.48 5.73 5.60
N GLU A 517 44.72 4.69 4.79
CA GLU A 517 43.64 3.84 4.28
C GLU A 517 42.98 3.12 5.46
N VAL A 518 41.96 3.75 6.03
CA VAL A 518 40.95 3.07 6.84
C VAL A 518 40.32 2.04 5.91
N ASN A 519 40.88 0.83 5.97
CA ASN A 519 40.53 -0.29 5.12
C ASN A 519 39.02 -0.48 5.25
N SER A 520 38.28 -0.35 4.15
CA SER A 520 36.81 -0.41 4.12
C SER A 520 36.26 -1.69 4.77
N ALA A 521 37.08 -2.75 4.84
CA ALA A 521 36.85 -3.96 5.63
C ALA A 521 36.81 -3.73 7.17
N GLN A 522 37.64 -2.86 7.74
CA GLN A 522 37.60 -2.49 9.17
C GLN A 522 36.34 -1.69 9.50
N LEU A 523 35.94 -0.76 8.62
CA LEU A 523 34.68 -0.03 8.78
C LEU A 523 33.48 -0.99 8.74
N LEU A 524 33.52 -1.99 7.84
CA LEU A 524 32.53 -3.06 7.73
C LEU A 524 32.42 -3.88 9.03
N ILE A 525 33.55 -4.27 9.63
CA ILE A 525 33.59 -5.02 10.90
C ILE A 525 33.06 -4.18 12.06
N ILE A 526 33.42 -2.91 12.14
CA ILE A 526 32.96 -1.99 13.20
C ILE A 526 31.44 -1.78 13.10
N LEU A 527 30.92 -1.51 11.90
CA LEU A 527 29.50 -1.24 11.68
C LEU A 527 28.64 -2.49 11.88
N SER A 528 29.10 -3.67 11.45
CA SER A 528 28.43 -4.94 11.72
C SER A 528 28.46 -5.32 13.19
N ALA A 529 29.56 -5.07 13.91
CA ALA A 529 29.64 -5.24 15.36
C ALA A 529 28.68 -4.30 16.11
N TRP A 530 28.55 -3.03 15.68
CA TRP A 530 27.56 -2.09 16.23
C TRP A 530 26.12 -2.57 16.01
N LEU A 531 25.80 -3.07 14.82
CA LEU A 531 24.47 -3.60 14.51
C LEU A 531 24.14 -4.81 15.41
N ILE A 532 25.07 -5.75 15.54
CA ILE A 532 24.92 -6.94 16.41
C ILE A 532 24.75 -6.51 17.87
N MET A 533 25.54 -5.55 18.34
CA MET A 533 25.49 -5.03 19.72
C MET A 533 24.15 -4.35 20.03
N TYR A 534 23.62 -3.50 19.14
CA TYR A 534 22.30 -2.88 19.32
C TYR A 534 21.17 -3.91 19.33
N THR A 535 21.26 -4.93 18.48
CA THR A 535 20.27 -6.02 18.42
C THR A 535 20.29 -6.85 19.71
N LEU A 536 21.49 -7.16 20.23
CA LEU A 536 21.69 -7.84 21.51
C LEU A 536 21.21 -6.99 22.70
N LEU A 537 21.50 -5.69 22.72
CA LEU A 537 21.07 -4.79 23.79
C LEU A 537 19.54 -4.68 23.84
N ALA A 538 18.89 -4.53 22.69
CA ALA A 538 17.43 -4.54 22.59
C ALA A 538 16.84 -5.88 23.07
N TRP A 539 17.48 -7.00 22.73
CA TRP A 539 17.08 -8.33 23.18
C TRP A 539 17.22 -8.49 24.70
N ILE A 540 18.34 -8.07 25.29
CA ILE A 540 18.59 -8.07 26.74
C ILE A 540 17.56 -7.22 27.48
N LEU A 541 17.25 -6.02 26.98
CA LEU A 541 16.25 -5.13 27.61
C LEU A 541 14.84 -5.74 27.57
N VAL A 542 14.45 -6.36 26.46
CA VAL A 542 13.17 -7.08 26.35
C VAL A 542 13.15 -8.30 27.28
N TYR A 543 14.24 -9.06 27.35
CA TYR A 543 14.37 -10.23 28.22
C TYR A 543 14.28 -9.84 29.70
N ILE A 544 15.01 -8.82 30.14
CA ILE A 544 14.96 -8.29 31.52
C ILE A 544 13.54 -7.79 31.86
N SER A 545 12.90 -7.05 30.95
CA SER A 545 11.50 -6.61 31.11
C SER A 545 10.55 -7.79 31.32
N THR A 546 10.75 -8.86 30.55
CA THR A 546 9.91 -10.07 30.60
C THR A 546 10.11 -10.84 31.90
N LEU A 547 11.37 -11.01 32.35
CA LEU A 547 11.70 -11.62 33.64
C LEU A 547 11.12 -10.85 34.83
N ARG A 548 11.22 -9.51 34.80
CA ARG A 548 10.71 -8.65 35.89
C ARG A 548 9.19 -8.81 36.05
N ARG A 549 8.45 -8.89 34.93
CA ARG A 549 7.00 -9.11 34.94
C ARG A 549 6.62 -10.51 35.44
N HIS A 550 7.38 -11.54 35.06
CA HIS A 550 7.12 -12.90 35.49
C HIS A 550 7.29 -13.07 37.01
N LYS A 551 8.24 -12.34 37.61
CA LYS A 551 8.46 -12.30 39.06
C LYS A 551 7.31 -11.58 39.79
N THR A 552 6.78 -10.49 39.23
CA THR A 552 5.62 -9.78 39.83
C THR A 552 4.29 -10.52 39.69
N SER A 553 4.06 -11.26 38.60
CA SER A 553 2.81 -12.01 38.42
C SER A 553 2.76 -13.27 39.28
N LYS A 554 3.91 -13.91 39.51
CA LYS A 554 4.04 -15.04 40.45
C LYS A 554 3.71 -14.58 41.87
N ASN A 555 4.30 -13.47 42.33
CA ASN A 555 3.98 -12.88 43.64
C ASN A 555 2.49 -12.50 43.78
N LYS A 556 1.83 -11.98 42.75
CA LYS A 556 0.39 -11.66 42.82
C LYS A 556 -0.52 -12.89 42.82
N ARG A 557 -0.15 -13.97 42.12
CA ARG A 557 -0.90 -15.24 42.18
C ARG A 557 -0.73 -15.91 43.53
N ASP A 558 0.50 -15.92 44.07
CA ASP A 558 0.77 -16.49 45.38
C ASP A 558 0.05 -15.69 46.48
N LEU A 559 -0.01 -14.35 46.37
CA LEU A 559 -0.81 -13.50 47.26
C LEU A 559 -2.33 -13.71 47.13
N ARG A 560 -2.87 -13.87 45.91
CA ARG A 560 -4.30 -14.18 45.75
C ARG A 560 -4.66 -15.55 46.27
N TRP A 561 -3.82 -16.55 46.00
CA TRP A 561 -4.01 -17.90 46.53
C TRP A 561 -3.94 -17.91 48.06
N LEU A 562 -3.04 -17.14 48.69
CA LEU A 562 -2.99 -16.96 50.15
C LEU A 562 -4.18 -16.21 50.75
N ILE A 563 -4.83 -15.32 50.00
CA ILE A 563 -6.03 -14.60 50.43
C ILE A 563 -7.28 -15.50 50.29
N GLU A 564 -7.39 -16.25 49.19
CA GLU A 564 -8.52 -17.16 48.93
C GLU A 564 -8.46 -18.42 49.82
N THR A 565 -7.27 -18.94 50.15
CA THR A 565 -7.14 -20.08 51.09
C THR A 565 -7.36 -19.69 52.56
N ASN A 566 -7.21 -18.43 52.94
CA ASN A 566 -7.53 -17.95 54.29
C ASN A 566 -9.00 -17.55 54.48
N SER A 567 -9.76 -17.34 53.40
CA SER A 567 -11.20 -17.04 53.52
C SER A 567 -12.05 -18.28 53.80
N ASP A 568 -11.56 -19.48 53.48
CA ASP A 568 -12.32 -20.73 53.63
C ASP A 568 -12.19 -21.38 55.03
N HIS A 569 -11.44 -20.77 55.96
CA HIS A 569 -11.31 -21.23 57.36
C HIS A 569 -11.96 -20.29 58.39
N LYS A 570 -12.85 -19.39 57.95
CA LYS A 570 -13.70 -18.57 58.83
C LYS A 570 -15.18 -18.74 58.48
N THR A 571 -15.66 -19.98 58.60
CA THR A 571 -17.06 -20.39 58.79
C THR A 571 -17.03 -21.71 59.53
#